data_AF-A0A5C6RUU0-F1
#
_entry.id   AF-A0A5C6RUU0-F1
#
_cell.length_a   1.000
_cell.length_b   1.000
_cell.length_c   1.000
_cell.angle_alpha   90.00
_cell.angle_beta   90.00
_cell.angle_gamma   90.00
#
_symmetry.space_group_name_H-M   'P 1'
#
loop_
_entity.id
_entity.type
_entity.pdbx_description
1 polymer ?
#
loop_
_entity_poly.entity_id
_entity_poly.type
_entity_poly.pdbx_seq_one_letter_code
_entity_poly.pdbx_strand_id
1 'polypeptide(L)'
;MSTYKIEISKSITLNDLNESFGIFVYRATRIPPHLGLFIDGKVYDITAVGPTLGLDLNSFYNTAVKRKMEVLFIGLNDVKMSNLYNLESRIEASVMKHQMVSELKSCLVPILEVLEEICSIKASQVHFFFDLYPQLKSKKLIKFTSQLGLNAKIDNNILELTTYTQEDIKDCIAALDRKSNLVC
;
A
#
# COMPACT_ATOMS: atom_id res chain seq x y z
N MET A 1 -16.33 0.19 -15.75
CA MET A 1 -15.28 0.48 -14.74
C MET A 1 -14.02 0.89 -15.49
N SER A 2 -13.34 1.94 -15.03
CA SER A 2 -12.07 2.37 -15.63
C SER A 2 -10.92 1.52 -15.07
N THR A 3 -9.83 1.39 -15.82
CA THR A 3 -8.61 0.71 -15.39
C THR A 3 -7.42 1.67 -15.42
N TYR A 4 -6.46 1.43 -14.54
CA TYR A 4 -5.19 2.14 -14.49
C TYR A 4 -4.04 1.16 -14.73
N LYS A 5 -3.13 1.53 -15.64
CA LYS A 5 -2.02 0.67 -16.07
C LYS A 5 -0.81 0.87 -15.17
N ILE A 6 -0.32 -0.23 -14.60
CA ILE A 6 0.89 -0.28 -13.81
C ILE A 6 1.91 -1.16 -14.50
N GLU A 7 3.10 -0.60 -14.72
CA GLU A 7 4.22 -1.30 -15.31
C GLU A 7 4.98 -2.08 -14.23
N ILE A 8 5.12 -3.39 -14.43
CA ILE A 8 5.89 -4.29 -13.59
C ILE A 8 7.34 -4.26 -14.07
N SER A 9 8.18 -3.58 -13.31
CA SER A 9 9.58 -3.33 -13.70
C SER A 9 10.50 -4.54 -13.57
N LYS A 10 10.26 -5.40 -12.56
CA LYS A 10 11.08 -6.59 -12.32
C LYS A 10 10.38 -7.58 -11.38
N SER A 11 10.80 -8.83 -11.47
CA SER A 11 10.62 -9.79 -10.37
C SER A 11 11.62 -9.44 -9.27
N ILE A 12 11.22 -9.59 -8.00
CA ILE A 12 12.09 -9.33 -6.86
C ILE A 12 12.13 -10.51 -5.92
N THR A 13 13.25 -10.64 -5.22
CA THR A 13 13.42 -11.59 -4.13
C THR A 13 12.88 -11.01 -2.83
N LEU A 14 12.70 -11.88 -1.84
CA LEU A 14 12.34 -11.45 -0.49
C LEU A 14 13.45 -10.62 0.16
N ASN A 15 14.71 -10.86 -0.18
CA ASN A 15 15.84 -10.03 0.28
C ASN A 15 15.75 -8.60 -0.28
N ASP A 16 15.43 -8.45 -1.58
CA ASP A 16 15.23 -7.12 -2.18
C ASP A 16 14.15 -6.32 -1.44
N LEU A 17 13.08 -7.00 -1.01
CA LEU A 17 12.00 -6.42 -0.22
C LEU A 17 12.45 -6.00 1.18
N ASN A 18 13.22 -6.86 1.86
CA ASN A 18 13.72 -6.60 3.21
C ASN A 18 14.70 -5.43 3.26
N GLU A 19 15.39 -5.11 2.17
CA GLU A 19 16.35 -4.00 2.06
C GLU A 19 15.75 -2.74 1.40
N SER A 20 14.42 -2.63 1.36
CA SER A 20 13.74 -1.55 0.66
C SER A 20 12.66 -0.89 1.51
N PHE A 21 12.45 0.39 1.24
CA PHE A 21 11.27 1.14 1.68
C PHE A 21 10.26 1.24 0.53
N GLY A 22 8.97 1.13 0.81
CA GLY A 22 7.95 1.30 -0.20
C GLY A 22 6.52 1.10 0.26
N ILE A 23 5.65 0.91 -0.73
CA ILE A 23 4.20 0.72 -0.56
C ILE A 23 3.84 -0.67 -1.02
N PHE A 24 2.98 -1.37 -0.28
CA PHE A 24 2.32 -2.56 -0.77
C PHE A 24 0.83 -2.30 -1.01
N VAL A 25 0.29 -2.92 -2.06
CA VAL A 25 -1.14 -2.97 -2.38
C VAL A 25 -1.60 -4.41 -2.22
N TYR A 26 -2.21 -4.72 -1.08
CA TYR A 26 -2.68 -6.05 -0.74
C TYR A 26 -4.09 -6.31 -1.28
N ARG A 27 -4.30 -7.51 -1.84
CA ARG A 27 -5.48 -7.86 -2.63
C ARG A 27 -5.70 -6.83 -3.75
N ALA A 28 -4.67 -6.62 -4.56
CA ALA A 28 -4.57 -5.52 -5.51
C ALA A 28 -5.76 -5.38 -6.48
N THR A 29 -6.46 -6.47 -6.83
CA THR A 29 -7.62 -6.40 -7.71
C THR A 29 -8.96 -6.39 -6.99
N ARG A 30 -8.97 -6.34 -5.65
CA ARG A 30 -10.18 -6.10 -4.86
C ARG A 30 -10.43 -4.60 -4.79
N ILE A 31 -11.70 -4.23 -4.74
CA ILE A 31 -12.13 -2.83 -4.59
C ILE A 31 -12.77 -2.62 -3.21
N PRO A 32 -12.33 -1.60 -2.45
CA PRO A 32 -11.00 -0.99 -2.56
C PRO A 32 -9.90 -2.00 -2.14
N PRO A 33 -8.67 -1.86 -2.64
CA PRO A 33 -7.54 -2.67 -2.18
C PRO A 33 -7.08 -2.17 -0.80
N HIS A 34 -6.35 -3.02 -0.08
CA HIS A 34 -5.70 -2.62 1.16
C HIS A 34 -4.28 -2.09 0.87
N LEU A 35 -3.85 -1.08 1.60
CA LEU A 35 -2.59 -0.37 1.36
C LEU A 35 -1.80 -0.27 2.66
N GLY A 36 -0.48 -0.31 2.54
CA GLY A 36 0.41 -0.06 3.65
C GLY A 36 1.84 0.24 3.21
N LEU A 37 2.70 0.49 4.18
CA LEU A 37 4.12 0.73 3.99
C LEU A 37 4.92 -0.50 4.37
N PHE A 38 6.05 -0.69 3.71
CA PHE A 38 7.08 -1.62 4.16
C PHE A 38 8.43 -0.90 4.24
N ILE A 39 9.24 -1.26 5.23
CA ILE A 39 10.61 -0.77 5.43
C ILE A 39 11.40 -1.82 6.20
N ASP A 40 12.64 -2.07 5.81
CA ASP A 40 13.61 -2.86 6.57
C ASP A 40 13.05 -4.21 7.07
N GLY A 41 12.32 -4.90 6.18
CA GLY A 41 11.71 -6.20 6.47
C GLY A 41 10.50 -6.17 7.41
N LYS A 42 9.88 -5.00 7.59
CA LYS A 42 8.67 -4.81 8.40
C LYS A 42 7.56 -4.17 7.58
N VAL A 43 6.31 -4.47 7.94
CA VAL A 43 5.10 -3.88 7.34
C VAL A 43 4.28 -3.09 8.35
N TYR A 44 3.70 -1.99 7.87
CA TYR A 44 2.93 -1.04 8.66
C TYR A 44 1.66 -0.64 7.91
N ASP A 45 0.52 -0.74 8.56
CA ASP A 45 -0.77 -0.31 8.00
C ASP A 45 -1.78 0.01 9.08
N ILE A 46 -2.93 0.53 8.65
CA ILE A 46 -4.14 0.59 9.49
C ILE A 46 -5.18 -0.34 8.89
N THR A 47 -5.87 -1.10 9.75
CA THR A 47 -6.98 -1.97 9.36
C THR A 47 -8.28 -1.54 10.04
N ALA A 48 -9.38 -2.25 9.77
CA ALA A 48 -10.63 -2.04 10.50
C ALA A 48 -10.57 -2.50 11.98
N VAL A 49 -9.60 -3.36 12.33
CA VAL A 49 -9.47 -3.91 13.70
C VAL A 49 -8.31 -3.30 14.48
N GLY A 50 -7.60 -2.34 13.89
CA GLY A 50 -6.45 -1.67 14.50
C GLY A 50 -5.22 -1.63 13.60
N PRO A 51 -4.14 -0.99 14.07
CA PRO A 51 -2.92 -0.82 13.30
C PRO A 51 -2.07 -2.10 13.28
N THR A 52 -1.41 -2.34 12.16
CA THR A 52 -0.29 -3.27 12.07
C THR A 52 1.00 -2.46 12.25
N LEU A 53 1.77 -2.77 13.28
CA LEU A 53 3.04 -2.11 13.56
C LEU A 53 4.17 -3.13 13.50
N GLY A 54 5.07 -2.95 12.53
CA GLY A 54 6.31 -3.71 12.49
C GLY A 54 6.13 -5.22 12.25
N LEU A 55 5.05 -5.65 11.58
CA LEU A 55 4.86 -7.07 11.28
C LEU A 55 5.98 -7.54 10.34
N ASP A 56 6.57 -8.69 10.64
CA ASP A 56 7.63 -9.28 9.82
C ASP A 56 7.17 -9.49 8.35
N LEU A 57 7.89 -8.86 7.42
CA LEU A 57 7.59 -8.87 5.99
C LEU A 57 7.69 -10.27 5.41
N ASN A 58 8.59 -11.11 5.93
CA ASN A 58 8.70 -12.50 5.50
C ASN A 58 7.44 -13.30 5.85
N SER A 59 6.91 -13.11 7.06
CA SER A 59 5.67 -13.72 7.53
C SER A 59 4.47 -13.23 6.72
N PHE A 60 4.41 -11.93 6.42
CA PHE A 60 3.41 -11.35 5.52
C PHE A 60 3.51 -11.97 4.11
N TYR A 61 4.71 -12.00 3.53
CA TYR A 61 4.97 -12.55 2.19
C TYR A 61 4.60 -14.03 2.10
N ASN A 62 5.05 -14.84 3.06
CA ASN A 62 4.75 -16.27 3.11
C ASN A 62 3.25 -16.53 3.27
N THR A 63 2.56 -15.71 4.07
CA THR A 63 1.10 -15.77 4.20
C THR A 63 0.43 -15.43 2.88
N ALA A 64 0.89 -14.38 2.18
CA ALA A 64 0.37 -13.98 0.89
C ALA A 64 0.57 -15.09 -0.16
N VAL A 65 1.76 -15.71 -0.23
CA VAL A 65 2.03 -16.87 -1.09
C VAL A 65 1.08 -18.03 -0.76
N LYS A 66 1.04 -18.46 0.51
CA LYS A 66 0.24 -19.61 0.96
C LYS A 66 -1.24 -19.43 0.65
N ARG A 67 -1.75 -18.21 0.84
CA ARG A 67 -3.15 -17.86 0.62
C ARG A 67 -3.45 -17.44 -0.81
N LYS A 68 -2.47 -17.46 -1.72
CA LYS A 68 -2.59 -16.99 -3.12
C LYS A 68 -3.14 -15.57 -3.20
N MET A 69 -2.64 -14.70 -2.33
CA MET A 69 -3.01 -13.30 -2.30
C MET A 69 -2.30 -12.55 -3.41
N GLU A 70 -3.00 -11.60 -3.98
CA GLU A 70 -2.52 -10.74 -5.05
C GLU A 70 -1.95 -9.46 -4.44
N VAL A 71 -0.64 -9.27 -4.56
CA VAL A 71 0.06 -8.15 -3.92
C VAL A 71 0.92 -7.43 -4.96
N LEU A 72 0.81 -6.11 -4.99
CA LEU A 72 1.72 -5.24 -5.74
C LEU A 72 2.69 -4.61 -4.73
N PHE A 73 3.99 -4.67 -4.99
CA PHE A 73 5.00 -3.95 -4.22
C PHE A 73 5.60 -2.84 -5.07
N ILE A 74 5.73 -1.66 -4.48
CA ILE A 74 6.29 -0.47 -5.11
C ILE A 74 7.42 0.01 -4.20
N GLY A 75 8.65 -0.35 -4.54
CA GLY A 75 9.83 0.14 -3.86
C GLY A 75 10.12 1.58 -4.28
N LEU A 76 10.53 2.40 -3.31
CA LEU A 76 10.83 3.81 -3.50
C LEU A 76 12.34 4.06 -3.47
N ASN A 77 12.77 5.08 -4.22
CA ASN A 77 14.17 5.54 -4.27
C ASN A 77 14.48 6.38 -3.02
N ASP A 78 15.75 6.32 -2.59
CA ASP A 78 16.29 7.00 -1.40
C ASP A 78 16.42 8.53 -1.52
N VAL A 79 15.61 9.20 -2.34
CA VAL A 79 15.87 10.57 -2.83
C VAL A 79 15.97 11.62 -1.71
N LYS A 80 15.53 11.31 -0.49
CA LYS A 80 15.80 12.10 0.74
C LYS A 80 16.10 11.24 1.99
N MET A 81 16.44 9.96 1.82
CA MET A 81 16.60 9.06 2.97
C MET A 81 17.84 9.32 3.83
N SER A 82 18.76 10.18 3.36
CA SER A 82 19.90 10.66 4.16
C SER A 82 19.52 11.49 5.39
N ASN A 83 18.27 11.95 5.51
CA ASN A 83 17.77 12.71 6.67
C ASN A 83 17.02 11.85 7.71
N LEU A 84 17.11 10.52 7.62
CA LEU A 84 16.23 9.59 8.37
C LEU A 84 16.90 8.91 9.55
N TYR A 85 17.33 9.70 10.52
CA TYR A 85 17.19 9.20 11.89
C TYR A 85 15.68 8.99 12.14
N ASN A 86 15.28 7.75 12.42
CA ASN A 86 13.92 7.38 12.89
C ASN A 86 12.78 7.33 11.83
N LEU A 87 13.01 6.95 10.56
CA LEU A 87 11.90 6.74 9.60
C LEU A 87 10.87 5.73 10.12
N GLU A 88 11.34 4.61 10.66
CA GLU A 88 10.49 3.60 11.28
C GLU A 88 9.56 4.24 12.33
N SER A 89 10.13 5.00 13.28
CA SER A 89 9.34 5.67 14.32
C SER A 89 8.36 6.70 13.77
N ARG A 90 8.68 7.36 12.64
CA ARG A 90 7.76 8.29 11.97
C ARG A 90 6.60 7.57 11.27
N ILE A 91 6.87 6.41 10.66
CA ILE A 91 5.84 5.52 10.11
C ILE A 91 4.92 5.04 11.24
N GLU A 92 5.49 4.54 12.34
CA GLU A 92 4.73 4.12 13.51
C GLU A 92 3.88 5.25 14.08
N ALA A 93 4.44 6.46 14.22
CA ALA A 93 3.72 7.62 14.71
C ALA A 93 2.52 7.98 13.81
N SER A 94 2.70 7.95 12.48
CA SER A 94 1.60 8.22 11.55
C SER A 94 0.53 7.11 11.60
N VAL A 95 0.93 5.83 11.59
CA VAL A 95 -0.02 4.71 11.73
C VAL A 95 -0.78 4.78 13.06
N MET A 96 -0.10 5.08 14.16
CA MET A 96 -0.70 5.22 15.49
C MET A 96 -1.60 6.44 15.63
N LYS A 97 -1.30 7.55 14.95
CA LYS A 97 -2.19 8.73 14.87
C LYS A 97 -3.51 8.37 14.19
N HIS A 98 -3.46 7.46 13.21
CA HIS A 98 -4.62 7.08 12.43
C HIS A 98 -5.42 5.92 13.04
N GLN A 99 -4.77 5.00 13.77
CA GLN A 99 -5.29 3.83 14.48
C GLN A 99 -6.06 2.82 13.62
N MET A 100 -7.18 3.22 13.04
CA MET A 100 -8.08 2.33 12.31
C MET A 100 -8.69 3.01 11.09
N VAL A 101 -9.05 2.19 10.10
CA VAL A 101 -9.81 2.64 8.94
C VAL A 101 -11.24 2.98 9.38
N SER A 102 -11.79 4.08 8.86
CA SER A 102 -13.19 4.48 9.04
C SER A 102 -13.72 5.12 7.76
N GLU A 103 -15.01 5.46 7.72
CA GLU A 103 -15.63 6.16 6.58
C GLU A 103 -14.90 7.46 6.19
N LEU A 104 -14.21 8.07 7.14
CA LEU A 104 -13.49 9.34 6.97
C LEU A 104 -11.97 9.16 6.87
N LYS A 105 -11.45 7.95 7.10
CA LYS A 105 -10.01 7.71 7.26
C LYS A 105 -9.61 6.42 6.54
N SER A 106 -8.95 6.57 5.40
CA SER A 106 -8.48 5.44 4.59
C SER A 106 -7.05 5.01 4.98
N CYS A 107 -6.69 3.77 4.64
CA CYS A 107 -5.32 3.26 4.76
C CYS A 107 -4.29 4.03 3.91
N LEU A 108 -4.75 4.89 3.01
CA LEU A 108 -3.89 5.79 2.22
C LEU A 108 -3.39 6.99 3.04
N VAL A 109 -4.14 7.43 4.07
CA VAL A 109 -3.78 8.65 4.82
C VAL A 109 -2.41 8.55 5.50
N PRO A 110 -2.08 7.49 6.26
CA PRO A 110 -0.75 7.37 6.88
C PRO A 110 0.38 7.34 5.84
N ILE A 111 0.13 6.73 4.68
CA ILE A 111 1.07 6.67 3.56
C ILE A 111 1.34 8.09 3.06
N LEU A 112 0.31 8.89 2.85
CA LEU A 112 0.46 10.25 2.35
C LEU A 112 1.18 11.18 3.32
N GLU A 113 0.91 11.08 4.63
CA GLU A 113 1.64 11.87 5.63
C GLU A 113 3.14 11.59 5.58
N VAL A 114 3.53 10.31 5.54
CA VAL A 114 4.93 9.90 5.45
C VAL A 114 5.55 10.38 4.14
N LEU A 115 4.87 10.18 3.00
CA LEU A 115 5.39 10.54 1.67
C LEU A 115 5.42 12.05 1.40
N GLU A 116 4.51 12.83 1.99
CA GLU A 116 4.56 14.29 1.90
C GLU A 116 5.81 14.82 2.60
N GLU A 117 6.12 14.29 3.78
CA GLU A 117 7.30 14.70 4.55
C GLU A 117 8.61 14.27 3.88
N ILE A 118 8.72 13.01 3.41
CA ILE A 118 10.00 12.48 2.90
C ILE A 118 10.18 12.57 1.38
N CYS A 119 9.09 12.62 0.62
CA CYS A 119 9.14 12.63 -0.85
C CYS A 119 8.53 13.91 -1.45
N SER A 120 7.99 14.82 -0.62
CA SER A 120 7.31 16.03 -1.08
C SER A 120 6.20 15.71 -2.08
N ILE A 121 5.45 14.64 -1.81
CA ILE A 121 4.19 14.32 -2.49
C ILE A 121 3.13 15.34 -2.08
N LYS A 122 2.28 15.78 -3.02
CA LYS A 122 1.20 16.71 -2.71
C LYS A 122 -0.02 15.90 -2.25
N ALA A 123 -0.11 15.63 -0.95
CA ALA A 123 -1.16 14.80 -0.38
C ALA A 123 -2.57 15.33 -0.67
N SER A 124 -2.72 16.66 -0.74
CA SER A 124 -3.98 17.34 -1.08
C SER A 124 -4.52 17.05 -2.48
N GLN A 125 -3.70 16.48 -3.37
CA GLN A 125 -4.08 16.10 -4.74
C GLN A 125 -4.26 14.59 -4.91
N VAL A 126 -4.21 13.82 -3.81
CA VAL A 126 -4.30 12.36 -3.84
C VAL A 126 -5.55 11.92 -3.09
N HIS A 127 -6.51 11.35 -3.81
CA HIS A 127 -7.70 10.74 -3.22
C HIS A 127 -7.63 9.21 -3.25
N PHE A 128 -6.97 8.66 -4.26
CA PHE A 128 -6.84 7.23 -4.49
C PHE A 128 -5.40 6.84 -4.82
N PHE A 129 -5.13 5.53 -4.79
CA PHE A 129 -3.83 5.00 -5.15
C PHE A 129 -3.39 5.37 -6.59
N PHE A 130 -4.34 5.43 -7.53
CA PHE A 130 -4.06 5.84 -8.92
C PHE A 130 -3.92 7.36 -9.10
N ASP A 131 -4.12 8.17 -8.06
CA ASP A 131 -3.66 9.58 -8.02
C ASP A 131 -2.23 9.66 -7.47
N LEU A 132 -1.88 8.77 -6.51
CA LEU A 132 -0.55 8.68 -5.92
C LEU A 132 0.49 8.17 -6.93
N TYR A 133 0.19 7.06 -7.60
CA TYR A 133 1.15 6.39 -8.50
C TYR A 133 1.71 7.32 -9.62
N PRO A 134 0.89 8.13 -10.32
CA PRO A 134 1.41 9.14 -11.25
C PRO A 134 2.36 10.16 -10.61
N GLN A 135 2.10 10.59 -9.38
CA GLN A 135 3.00 11.52 -8.67
C GLN A 135 4.35 10.84 -8.36
N LEU A 136 4.33 9.58 -7.94
CA LEU A 136 5.56 8.80 -7.72
C LEU A 136 6.36 8.64 -9.02
N LYS A 137 5.68 8.32 -10.13
CA LYS A 137 6.31 8.17 -11.45
C LYS A 137 6.90 9.48 -11.98
N SER A 138 6.13 10.58 -11.95
CA SER A 138 6.57 11.89 -12.44
C SER A 138 7.77 12.45 -11.66
N LYS A 139 7.85 12.17 -10.36
CA LYS A 139 8.99 12.54 -9.50
C LYS A 139 10.16 11.55 -9.55
N LYS A 140 10.07 10.48 -10.36
CA LYS A 140 11.08 9.41 -10.46
C LYS A 140 11.39 8.75 -9.10
N LEU A 141 10.36 8.61 -8.26
CA LEU A 141 10.49 8.03 -6.93
C LEU A 141 10.39 6.51 -6.94
N ILE A 142 9.89 5.89 -8.00
CA ILE A 142 9.74 4.43 -8.08
C ILE A 142 11.10 3.80 -8.39
N LYS A 143 11.63 3.02 -7.44
CA LYS A 143 12.81 2.16 -7.58
C LYS A 143 12.47 0.88 -8.32
N PHE A 144 11.34 0.28 -7.95
CA PHE A 144 10.79 -0.89 -8.62
C PHE A 144 9.29 -1.00 -8.39
N THR A 145 8.64 -1.66 -9.32
CA THR A 145 7.32 -2.27 -9.16
C THR A 145 7.45 -3.77 -9.40
N SER A 146 6.96 -4.56 -8.46
CA SER A 146 6.95 -6.02 -8.51
C SER A 146 5.61 -6.57 -8.01
N GLN A 147 5.39 -7.86 -8.19
CA GLN A 147 4.10 -8.47 -7.92
C GLN A 147 4.24 -9.85 -7.30
N LEU A 148 3.19 -10.25 -6.58
CA LEU A 148 2.97 -11.59 -6.10
C LEU A 148 1.55 -12.02 -6.46
N GLY A 149 1.41 -13.22 -7.05
CA GLY A 149 0.11 -13.83 -7.34
C GLY A 149 -0.66 -13.19 -8.51
N LEU A 150 -0.07 -12.26 -9.25
CA LEU A 150 -0.73 -11.49 -10.33
C LEU A 150 -0.32 -11.93 -11.73
N ASN A 151 0.48 -12.99 -11.89
CA ASN A 151 1.02 -13.45 -13.18
C ASN A 151 -0.05 -13.59 -14.28
N ALA A 152 -1.22 -14.15 -13.95
CA ALA A 152 -2.31 -14.37 -14.91
C ALA A 152 -3.04 -13.09 -15.33
N LYS A 153 -2.76 -11.96 -14.67
CA LYS A 153 -3.39 -10.65 -14.89
C LYS A 153 -2.43 -9.63 -15.49
N ILE A 154 -1.23 -10.07 -15.87
CA ILE A 154 -0.19 -9.24 -16.45
C ILE A 154 -0.04 -9.63 -17.92
N ASP A 155 -0.15 -8.64 -18.79
CA ASP A 155 0.16 -8.77 -20.21
C ASP A 155 1.27 -7.78 -20.57
N ASN A 156 2.33 -8.25 -21.22
CA ASN A 156 3.49 -7.43 -21.61
C ASN A 156 4.05 -6.57 -20.47
N ASN A 157 4.21 -7.15 -19.27
CA ASN A 157 4.64 -6.45 -18.04
C ASN A 157 3.69 -5.34 -17.57
N ILE A 158 2.46 -5.28 -18.07
CA ILE A 158 1.45 -4.31 -17.65
C ILE A 158 0.38 -5.03 -16.84
N LEU A 159 0.17 -4.55 -15.62
CA LEU A 159 -0.96 -4.89 -14.77
C LEU A 159 -2.05 -3.83 -14.95
N GLU A 160 -3.27 -4.23 -15.26
CA GLU A 160 -4.43 -3.34 -15.25
C GLU A 160 -5.17 -3.46 -13.93
N LEU A 161 -5.15 -2.37 -13.15
CA LEU A 161 -5.90 -2.27 -11.90
C LEU A 161 -7.23 -1.57 -12.12
N THR A 162 -8.32 -2.15 -11.63
CA THR A 162 -9.62 -1.48 -11.66
C THR A 162 -9.61 -0.27 -10.73
N THR A 163 -9.99 0.90 -11.25
CA THR A 163 -10.14 2.10 -10.43
C THR A 163 -11.40 2.03 -9.58
N TYR A 164 -11.41 2.75 -8.47
CA TYR A 164 -12.51 2.79 -7.52
C TYR A 164 -12.81 4.22 -7.07
N THR A 165 -14.00 4.41 -6.52
CA THR A 165 -14.57 5.68 -6.09
C THR A 165 -14.71 5.74 -4.57
N GLN A 166 -15.11 6.90 -4.03
CA GLN A 166 -15.43 7.02 -2.62
C GLN A 166 -16.67 6.21 -2.23
N GLU A 167 -17.62 6.03 -3.14
CA GLU A 167 -18.80 5.22 -2.88
C GLU A 167 -18.44 3.74 -2.69
N ASP A 168 -17.52 3.23 -3.52
CA ASP A 168 -16.98 1.86 -3.37
C ASP A 168 -16.31 1.64 -2.00
N ILE A 169 -15.65 2.66 -1.46
CA ILE A 169 -15.04 2.61 -0.12
C ILE A 169 -16.12 2.54 0.95
N LYS A 170 -17.13 3.42 0.88
CA LYS A 170 -18.24 3.46 1.85
C LYS A 170 -19.01 2.13 1.87
N ASP A 171 -19.33 1.58 0.70
CA ASP A 171 -20.02 0.30 0.57
C ASP A 171 -19.23 -0.84 1.22
N CYS A 172 -17.90 -0.85 1.06
CA CYS A 172 -17.06 -1.85 1.68
C CYS A 172 -17.02 -1.72 3.21
N ILE A 173 -16.97 -0.49 3.75
CA ILE A 173 -16.96 -0.24 5.20
C ILE A 173 -18.31 -0.63 5.80
N ALA A 174 -19.42 -0.20 5.21
CA ALA A 174 -20.76 -0.57 5.67
C ALA A 174 -20.96 -2.10 5.70
N ALA A 175 -20.38 -2.84 4.74
CA ALA A 175 -20.44 -4.29 4.73
C ALA A 175 -19.59 -4.95 5.85
N LEU A 176 -18.49 -4.33 6.27
CA LEU A 176 -17.68 -4.79 7.40
C LEU A 176 -18.41 -4.58 8.73
N ASP A 177 -19.03 -3.41 8.92
CA ASP A 177 -19.77 -3.06 10.15
C ASP A 177 -21.02 -3.93 10.34
N ARG A 178 -21.71 -4.27 9.24
CA ARG A 178 -22.82 -5.25 9.30
C ARG A 178 -22.34 -6.62 9.75
N LYS A 179 -21.15 -7.06 9.33
CA LYS A 179 -20.59 -8.35 9.74
C LYS A 179 -20.12 -8.36 11.19
N SER A 180 -19.57 -7.27 11.71
CA SER A 180 -19.22 -7.18 13.13
C SER A 180 -20.47 -7.22 14.01
N ASN A 181 -21.57 -6.60 13.58
CA ASN A 181 -22.84 -6.57 14.33
C ASN A 181 -23.64 -7.90 14.29
N LEU A 182 -23.29 -8.83 13.38
CA LEU A 182 -23.89 -10.16 13.28
C LEU A 182 -23.16 -11.22 14.13
N VAL A 183 -22.03 -10.85 14.73
CA VAL A 183 -21.27 -11.70 15.66
C VAL A 183 -21.55 -11.18 17.08
N CYS A 184 -22.75 -11.45 17.57
CA CYS A 184 -23.17 -11.25 18.96
C CYS A 184 -23.98 -12.47 19.40
#